data_AF-A0A9X4AZ85-F1
#
_entry.id   AF-A0A9X4AZ85-F1
#
_cell.length_a   1.000
_cell.length_b   1.000
_cell.length_c   1.000
_cell.angle_alpha   90.00
_cell.angle_beta   90.00
_cell.angle_gamma   90.00
#
_symmetry.space_group_name_H-M   'P 1'
#
loop_
_entity.id
_entity.type
_entity.pdbx_description
1 polymer ?
#
loop_
_entity_poly.entity_id
_entity_poly.type
_entity_poly.pdbx_seq_one_letter_code
_entity_poly.pdbx_strand_id
1 'polypeptide(L)'
;MVAARAVAHDERGEQLLLDLVRAEPAYQEAAICVAHYACALRKLGEEAYAEGVVHYALSRMRVDADGFVSIARLRDRLPDLSYSGALVPALHRLQSAGIVSLTSNLARPERVQLRIPL
;
A
#
# COMPACT_ATOMS: atom_id res chain seq x y z
N MET A 1 14.79 -0.85 28.35
CA MET A 1 14.00 -0.12 27.34
C MET A 1 14.90 0.13 26.13
N VAL A 2 14.81 -0.71 25.11
CA VAL A 2 15.55 -0.48 23.86
C VAL A 2 14.74 0.53 23.05
N ALA A 3 15.27 1.74 22.92
CA ALA A 3 14.71 2.75 22.04
C ALA A 3 14.77 2.22 20.61
N ALA A 4 13.61 2.12 19.93
CA ALA A 4 13.55 1.90 18.50
C ALA A 4 14.23 3.09 17.81
N ARG A 5 15.53 2.93 17.53
CA ARG A 5 16.31 3.91 16.76
C ARG A 5 15.64 4.06 15.41
N ALA A 6 15.41 5.30 15.00
CA ALA A 6 15.08 5.64 13.63
C ALA A 6 16.25 5.18 12.76
N VAL A 7 16.08 4.03 12.12
CA VAL A 7 17.03 3.46 11.16
C VAL A 7 17.06 4.41 9.96
N ALA A 8 18.26 4.87 9.56
CA ALA A 8 18.39 5.75 8.41
C ALA A 8 17.83 5.06 7.14
N HIS A 9 17.29 5.81 6.18
CA HIS A 9 16.60 5.24 5.01
C HIS A 9 17.45 4.17 4.28
N ASP A 10 18.76 4.40 4.19
CA ASP A 10 19.72 3.49 3.56
C ASP A 10 19.93 2.21 4.39
N GLU A 11 19.99 2.31 5.72
CA GLU A 11 20.10 1.15 6.61
C GLU A 11 18.82 0.29 6.58
N ARG A 12 17.65 0.90 6.34
CA ARG A 12 16.38 0.18 6.20
C ARG A 12 16.33 -0.61 4.89
N GLY A 13 16.91 -0.05 3.82
CA GLY A 13 17.08 -0.74 2.54
C GLY A 13 17.98 -1.97 2.69
N GLU A 14 19.14 -1.81 3.30
CA GLU A 14 20.07 -2.92 3.55
C GLU A 14 19.45 -4.02 4.43
N GLN A 15 18.73 -3.63 5.49
CA GLN A 15 18.04 -4.60 6.35
C GLN A 15 16.98 -5.40 5.58
N LEU A 16 16.23 -4.75 4.68
CA LEU A 16 15.25 -5.43 3.83
C LEU A 16 15.92 -6.48 2.92
N LEU A 17 17.08 -6.16 2.33
CA LEU A 17 17.81 -7.09 1.47
C LEU A 17 18.33 -8.29 2.28
N LEU A 18 18.84 -8.06 3.48
CA LEU A 18 19.27 -9.13 4.39
C LEU A 18 18.10 -10.03 4.83
N ASP A 19 16.95 -9.44 5.14
CA ASP A 19 15.75 -10.19 5.50
C ASP A 19 15.26 -11.04 4.32
N LEU A 20 15.36 -10.53 3.09
CA LEU A 20 15.01 -11.26 1.89
C LEU A 20 15.89 -12.49 1.66
N VAL A 21 17.22 -12.36 1.85
CA VAL A 21 18.17 -13.47 1.74
C VAL A 21 17.84 -14.60 2.73
N ARG A 22 17.25 -14.25 3.89
CA ARG A 22 16.88 -15.20 4.95
C ARG A 22 15.45 -15.75 4.83
N ALA A 23 14.62 -15.17 3.98
CA ALA A 23 13.23 -15.57 3.80
C ALA A 23 13.11 -16.94 3.12
N GLU A 24 11.97 -17.62 3.29
CA GLU A 24 11.69 -18.86 2.57
C GLU A 24 11.65 -18.63 1.05
N PRO A 25 11.98 -19.64 0.21
CA PRO A 25 12.05 -19.47 -1.25
C PRO A 25 10.79 -18.86 -1.88
N ALA A 26 9.60 -19.23 -1.39
CA ALA A 26 8.33 -18.68 -1.89
C ALA A 26 8.21 -17.17 -1.69
N TYR A 27 8.75 -16.63 -0.59
CA TYR A 27 8.76 -15.19 -0.32
C TYR A 27 9.86 -14.47 -1.11
N GLN A 28 10.95 -15.15 -1.43
CA GLN A 28 11.98 -14.61 -2.31
C GLN A 28 11.44 -14.40 -3.73
N GLU A 29 10.75 -15.40 -4.27
CA GLU A 29 10.09 -15.30 -5.58
C GLU A 29 9.01 -14.22 -5.58
N ALA A 30 8.16 -14.18 -4.55
CA ALA A 30 7.15 -13.13 -4.41
C ALA A 30 7.77 -11.72 -4.35
N ALA A 31 8.91 -11.56 -3.68
CA ALA A 31 9.60 -10.28 -3.60
C ALA A 31 10.13 -9.81 -4.96
N ILE A 32 10.59 -10.73 -5.83
CA ILE A 32 10.98 -10.41 -7.20
C ILE A 32 9.78 -9.85 -7.98
N CYS A 33 8.62 -10.50 -7.88
CA CYS A 33 7.39 -10.01 -8.52
C CYS A 33 7.00 -8.62 -8.01
N VAL A 34 7.05 -8.40 -6.69
CA VAL A 34 6.72 -7.11 -6.07
C VAL A 34 7.72 -6.02 -6.49
N ALA A 35 9.01 -6.33 -6.57
CA ALA A 35 10.04 -5.39 -7.01
C ALA A 35 9.83 -5.00 -8.48
N HIS A 36 9.57 -5.96 -9.36
CA HIS A 36 9.26 -5.68 -10.77
C HIS A 36 8.00 -4.81 -10.91
N TYR A 37 6.95 -5.10 -10.14
CA TYR A 37 5.74 -4.30 -10.10
C TYR A 37 6.05 -2.85 -9.68
N ALA A 38 6.78 -2.65 -8.58
CA ALA A 38 7.15 -1.33 -8.10
C ALA A 38 8.00 -0.54 -9.12
N CYS A 39 8.97 -1.19 -9.75
CA CYS A 39 9.78 -0.60 -10.82
C CYS A 39 8.94 -0.19 -12.03
N ALA A 40 7.99 -1.03 -12.45
CA ALA A 40 7.09 -0.73 -13.56
C ALA A 40 6.22 0.51 -13.25
N LEU A 41 5.67 0.58 -12.05
CA LEU A 41 4.87 1.73 -11.62
C LEU A 41 5.67 3.03 -11.59
N ARG A 42 6.91 3.01 -11.07
CA ARG A 42 7.77 4.20 -11.05
C ARG A 42 8.05 4.75 -12.45
N LYS A 43 8.18 3.87 -13.45
CA LYS A 43 8.35 4.28 -14.86
C LYS A 43 7.12 4.98 -15.44
N LEU A 44 5.93 4.70 -14.90
CA LEU A 44 4.68 5.34 -15.30
C LEU A 44 4.43 6.69 -14.60
N GLY A 45 5.26 7.03 -13.60
CA GLY A 45 5.21 8.29 -12.86
C GLY A 45 4.64 8.16 -11.45
N GLU A 46 4.77 9.24 -10.68
CA GLU A 46 4.45 9.26 -9.24
C GLU A 46 2.97 8.98 -8.93
N GLU A 47 2.04 9.39 -9.80
CA GLU A 47 0.62 9.13 -9.62
C GLU A 47 0.28 7.64 -9.75
N ALA A 48 0.86 6.97 -10.75
CA ALA A 48 0.72 5.53 -10.97
C ALA A 48 1.40 4.74 -9.84
N TYR A 49 2.55 5.21 -9.37
CA TYR A 49 3.22 4.64 -8.20
C TYR A 49 2.35 4.72 -6.94
N ALA A 50 1.82 5.89 -6.60
CA ALA A 50 0.94 6.06 -5.44
C ALA A 50 -0.32 5.18 -5.56
N GLU A 51 -0.93 5.13 -6.74
CA GLU A 51 -2.10 4.29 -7.01
C GLU A 51 -1.83 2.80 -6.81
N GLY A 52 -0.73 2.29 -7.40
CA GLY A 52 -0.36 0.89 -7.28
C GLY A 52 0.07 0.50 -5.86
N VAL A 53 0.72 1.39 -5.11
CA VAL A 53 1.04 1.18 -3.69
C VAL A 53 -0.24 1.05 -2.86
N VAL A 54 -1.22 1.93 -3.08
CA VAL A 54 -2.51 1.88 -2.38
C VAL A 54 -3.27 0.59 -2.72
N HIS A 55 -3.33 0.22 -3.99
CA HIS A 55 -3.97 -1.01 -4.44
C HIS A 55 -3.30 -2.25 -3.82
N TYR A 56 -1.97 -2.32 -3.87
CA TYR A 56 -1.20 -3.43 -3.27
C TYR A 56 -1.39 -3.51 -1.76
N ALA A 57 -1.40 -2.38 -1.06
CA ALA A 57 -1.65 -2.37 0.38
C ALA A 57 -3.05 -2.92 0.71
N LEU A 58 -4.08 -2.44 0.00
CA LEU A 58 -5.45 -2.88 0.20
C LEU A 58 -5.63 -4.37 -0.02
N SER A 59 -5.00 -4.92 -1.06
CA SER A 59 -5.13 -6.34 -1.41
C SER A 59 -4.51 -7.29 -0.38
N ARG A 60 -3.68 -6.76 0.52
CA ARG A 60 -3.03 -7.49 1.61
C ARG A 60 -3.62 -7.18 2.98
N MET A 61 -4.55 -6.24 3.07
CA MET A 61 -5.17 -5.86 4.33
C MET A 61 -6.38 -6.74 4.65
N ARG A 62 -6.48 -7.15 5.91
CA ARG A 62 -7.66 -7.83 6.42
C ARG A 62 -8.84 -6.86 6.54
N VAL A 63 -9.92 -7.20 5.84
CA VAL A 63 -11.21 -6.52 5.92
C VAL A 63 -11.90 -6.73 7.27
N ASP A 64 -12.77 -5.80 7.63
CA ASP A 64 -13.68 -5.92 8.77
C ASP A 64 -14.88 -6.83 8.45
N ALA A 65 -15.83 -6.93 9.39
CA ALA A 65 -16.99 -7.81 9.28
C ALA A 65 -17.91 -7.47 8.09
N ASP A 66 -17.91 -6.22 7.61
CA ASP A 66 -18.71 -5.80 6.47
C ASP A 66 -17.94 -5.89 5.14
N GLY A 67 -16.68 -6.37 5.17
CA GLY A 67 -15.83 -6.49 3.99
C GLY A 67 -15.10 -5.21 3.60
N PHE A 68 -14.92 -4.26 4.52
CA PHE A 68 -14.23 -2.99 4.26
C PHE A 68 -12.89 -2.88 5.01
N VAL A 69 -12.05 -1.96 4.55
CA VAL A 69 -10.87 -1.45 5.24
C VAL A 69 -11.14 0.01 5.60
N SER A 70 -10.91 0.41 6.86
CA SER A 70 -11.01 1.81 7.23
C SER A 70 -9.83 2.62 6.66
N ILE A 71 -10.10 3.83 6.19
CA ILE A 71 -9.07 4.71 5.62
C ILE A 71 -8.01 5.10 6.65
N ALA A 72 -8.38 5.19 7.94
CA ALA A 72 -7.43 5.38 9.03
C ALA A 72 -6.38 4.25 9.08
N ARG A 73 -6.82 2.98 9.04
CA ARG A 73 -5.91 1.83 9.03
C ARG A 73 -5.03 1.79 7.78
N LEU A 74 -5.57 2.19 6.64
CA LEU A 74 -4.81 2.27 5.39
C LEU A 74 -3.71 3.34 5.49
N ARG A 75 -4.03 4.52 6.02
CA ARG A 75 -3.07 5.60 6.26
C ARG A 75 -1.98 5.17 7.23
N ASP A 76 -2.33 4.51 8.32
CA ASP A 76 -1.36 4.04 9.31
C ASP A 76 -0.41 2.97 8.72
N ARG A 77 -0.87 2.23 7.70
CA ARG A 77 -0.06 1.27 6.94
C ARG A 77 0.86 1.93 5.91
N LEU A 78 0.50 3.12 5.44
CA LEU A 78 1.20 3.88 4.40
C LEU A 78 1.59 5.28 4.93
N PRO A 79 2.40 5.36 6.01
CA PRO A 79 2.69 6.63 6.68
C PRO A 79 3.45 7.62 5.78
N ASP A 80 4.17 7.12 4.78
CA ASP A 80 4.97 7.92 3.85
C ASP A 80 4.13 8.57 2.73
N LEU A 81 2.87 8.17 2.56
CA LEU A 81 1.97 8.79 1.58
C LEU A 81 1.18 9.95 2.22
N SER A 82 1.30 11.14 1.61
CA SER A 82 0.47 12.28 1.96
C SER A 82 -1.01 11.93 1.82
N TYR A 83 -1.78 12.15 2.88
CA TYR A 83 -3.21 11.84 2.92
C TYR A 83 -3.99 12.57 1.80
N SER A 84 -3.89 13.90 1.77
CA SER A 84 -4.60 14.73 0.80
C SER A 84 -3.90 14.78 -0.57
N GLY A 85 -2.57 14.66 -0.60
CA GLY A 85 -1.79 14.82 -1.83
C GLY A 85 -1.65 13.55 -2.67
N ALA A 86 -1.72 12.36 -2.04
CA ALA A 86 -1.47 11.10 -2.73
C ALA A 86 -2.53 10.04 -2.44
N LEU A 87 -2.86 9.79 -1.17
CA LEU A 87 -3.75 8.70 -0.79
C LEU A 87 -5.19 8.90 -1.29
N VAL A 88 -5.81 10.04 -0.99
CA VAL A 88 -7.19 10.33 -1.42
C VAL A 88 -7.31 10.40 -2.96
N PRO A 89 -6.42 11.10 -3.69
CA PRO A 89 -6.43 11.06 -5.15
C PRO A 89 -6.28 9.64 -5.73
N ALA A 90 -5.38 8.82 -5.17
CA ALA A 90 -5.21 7.43 -5.60
C ALA A 90 -6.49 6.60 -5.39
N LEU A 91 -7.14 6.73 -4.24
CA LEU A 91 -8.41 6.05 -3.95
C LEU A 91 -9.51 6.45 -4.95
N HIS A 92 -9.60 7.73 -5.31
CA HIS A 92 -10.56 8.19 -6.31
C HIS A 92 -10.24 7.66 -7.72
N ARG A 93 -8.97 7.59 -8.12
CA ARG A 93 -8.60 6.96 -9.40
C ARG A 93 -8.95 5.48 -9.43
N LEU A 94 -8.64 4.73 -8.37
CA LEU A 94 -9.02 3.32 -8.22
C LEU A 94 -10.55 3.13 -8.25
N GLN A 95 -11.30 4.06 -7.66
CA GLN A 95 -12.76 4.03 -7.71
C GLN A 95 -13.29 4.28 -9.12
N SER A 96 -12.74 5.28 -9.82
CA SER A 96 -13.08 5.58 -11.22
C SER A 96 -12.73 4.41 -12.16
N ALA A 97 -11.67 3.66 -11.86
CA ALA A 97 -11.30 2.44 -12.57
C ALA A 97 -12.16 1.21 -12.19
N GLY A 98 -13.10 1.34 -11.24
CA GLY A 98 -13.96 0.25 -10.80
C GLY A 98 -13.28 -0.79 -9.91
N ILE A 99 -12.06 -0.53 -9.44
CA ILE A 99 -11.26 -1.46 -8.63
C ILE A 99 -11.72 -1.43 -7.16
N VAL A 100 -12.13 -0.26 -6.67
CA VAL A 100 -12.60 -0.08 -5.29
C VAL A 100 -13.95 0.60 -5.21
N SER A 101 -14.66 0.38 -4.11
CA SER A 101 -15.82 1.16 -3.67
C SER A 101 -15.43 1.98 -2.45
N LEU A 102 -15.71 3.28 -2.46
CA LEU A 102 -15.50 4.17 -1.31
C LEU A 102 -16.84 4.48 -0.64
N THR A 103 -16.89 4.38 0.69
CA THR A 103 -17.98 4.97 1.47
C THR A 103 -17.53 6.34 1.97
N SER A 104 -18.38 7.35 1.82
CA SER A 104 -18.06 8.71 2.23
C SER A 104 -19.14 9.21 3.17
N ASN A 105 -18.73 9.79 4.30
CA ASN A 105 -19.60 10.63 5.10
C ASN A 105 -19.00 12.03 4.98
N LEU A 106 -19.73 12.96 4.37
CA LEU A 106 -19.36 14.39 4.34
C LEU A 106 -18.02 14.69 3.63
N ALA A 107 -17.89 14.26 2.37
CA ALA A 107 -16.81 14.60 1.43
C ALA A 107 -15.42 13.98 1.69
N ARG A 108 -15.27 13.07 2.66
CA ARG A 108 -14.04 12.29 2.86
C ARG A 108 -14.34 10.79 2.88
N PRO A 109 -13.57 9.97 2.15
CA PRO A 109 -13.74 8.52 2.23
C PRO A 109 -13.40 8.04 3.64
N GLU A 110 -14.30 7.26 4.24
CA GLU A 110 -14.15 6.69 5.58
C GLU A 110 -13.70 5.23 5.51
N ARG A 111 -14.24 4.48 4.55
CA ARG A 111 -13.94 3.07 4.33
C ARG A 111 -13.81 2.80 2.83
N VAL A 112 -13.04 1.78 2.51
CA VAL A 112 -12.80 1.31 1.15
C VAL A 112 -12.99 -0.20 1.09
N GLN A 113 -13.60 -0.68 0.01
CA GLN A 113 -13.77 -2.09 -0.28
C GLN A 113 -13.17 -2.38 -1.65
N LEU A 114 -12.35 -3.43 -1.74
CA LEU A 114 -11.90 -3.95 -3.04
C LEU A 114 -13.06 -4.68 -3.72
N ARG A 115 -13.30 -4.35 -4.99
CA ARG A 115 -14.38 -4.96 -5.79
C ARG A 115 -13.92 -6.21 -6.55
N ILE A 116 -12.62 -6.34 -6.77
CA ILE A 116 -12.02 -7.47 -7.45
C ILE A 116 -11.52 -8.43 -6.35
N PRO A 117 -12.12 -9.62 -6.19
CA PRO A 117 -11.51 -10.65 -5.36
C PRO A 117 -10.18 -11.06 -6.00
N LEU A 118 -9.11 -11.08 -5.20
CA LEU A 118 -7.89 -11.81 -5.56
C LEU A 118 -8.14 -13.31 -5.51
#